data_AF-A0A2E8JQR1-F1
#
_entry.id   AF-A0A2E8JQR1-F1
#
_cell.length_a   1.000
_cell.length_b   1.000
_cell.length_c   1.000
_cell.angle_alpha   90.00
_cell.angle_beta   90.00
_cell.angle_gamma   90.00
#
_symmetry.space_group_name_H-M   'P 1'
#
loop_
_entity.id
_entity.type
_entity.pdbx_description
1 polymer ?
#
loop_
_entity_poly.entity_id
_entity_poly.type
_entity_poly.pdbx_seq_one_letter_code
_entity_poly.pdbx_strand_id
1 'polypeptide(L)'
;MKTFLFQLAQTISPDEVGLTNTSGDDIFTAALNTFYFIAGTVAVIVIIVAGITYASSGGDSSKVTKAKNQILYSVIGLVLVFSAFAITNFVIGSF
;
A
#
# COMPACT_ATOMS: atom_id res chain seq x y z
N MET A 1 19.03 -33.34 -34.39
CA MET A 1 17.68 -33.51 -33.80
C MET A 1 17.60 -33.07 -32.33
N LYS A 2 18.62 -33.30 -31.49
CA LYS A 2 18.62 -32.84 -30.07
C LYS A 2 18.66 -31.31 -29.90
N THR A 3 19.31 -30.57 -30.80
CA THR A 3 19.42 -29.10 -30.76
C THR A 3 18.09 -28.37 -30.92
N PHE A 4 17.15 -28.90 -31.72
CA PHE A 4 15.82 -28.29 -31.94
C PHE A 4 14.93 -28.37 -30.70
N LEU A 5 15.04 -29.44 -29.90
CA LEU A 5 14.27 -29.58 -28.66
C LEU A 5 14.76 -28.64 -27.56
N PHE A 6 16.07 -28.39 -27.49
CA PHE A 6 16.64 -27.39 -26.57
C PHE A 6 16.27 -25.95 -26.98
N GLN A 7 16.15 -25.66 -28.27
CA GLN A 7 15.78 -24.33 -28.74
C GLN A 7 14.31 -23.99 -28.50
N LEU A 8 13.40 -24.97 -28.55
CA LEU A 8 12.01 -24.80 -28.13
C LEU A 8 11.88 -24.67 -26.60
N ALA A 9 12.68 -25.41 -25.83
CA ALA A 9 12.72 -25.25 -24.37
C ALA A 9 13.23 -23.88 -23.93
N GLN A 10 14.15 -23.26 -24.69
CA GLN A 10 14.66 -21.91 -24.43
C GLN A 10 13.76 -20.78 -24.95
N THR A 11 12.79 -21.08 -25.83
CA THR A 11 11.78 -20.11 -26.31
C THR A 11 10.55 -20.05 -25.39
N ILE A 12 10.38 -21.03 -24.50
CA ILE A 12 9.39 -20.92 -23.42
C ILE A 12 10.03 -20.09 -22.31
N SER A 13 9.81 -18.78 -22.37
CA SER A 13 10.14 -17.88 -21.26
C SER A 13 9.48 -18.42 -19.98
N PRO A 14 10.20 -18.51 -18.85
CA PRO A 14 9.62 -18.88 -17.55
C PRO A 14 8.36 -18.09 -17.18
N ASP A 15 8.21 -16.91 -17.78
CA ASP A 15 7.12 -15.95 -17.57
C ASP A 15 5.78 -16.41 -18.20
N GLU A 16 5.78 -17.29 -19.21
CA GLU A 16 4.58 -17.80 -19.89
C GLU A 16 4.07 -19.14 -19.35
N VAL A 17 4.84 -19.83 -18.51
CA VAL A 17 4.46 -21.14 -17.91
C VAL A 17 3.84 -21.02 -16.52
N GLY A 18 3.54 -19.81 -16.04
CA GLY A 18 2.92 -19.60 -14.73
C GLY A 18 3.80 -20.03 -13.56
N LEU A 19 5.09 -20.30 -13.79
CA LEU A 19 6.08 -20.33 -12.73
C LEU A 19 6.40 -18.87 -12.43
N THR A 20 5.59 -18.26 -11.58
CA THR A 20 5.95 -16.99 -10.96
C THR A 20 7.34 -17.22 -10.36
N ASN A 21 8.37 -16.61 -10.96
CA ASN A 21 9.66 -16.45 -10.31
C ASN A 21 9.43 -15.45 -9.19
N THR A 22 8.70 -15.89 -8.18
CA THR A 22 8.36 -15.13 -6.99
C THR A 22 9.66 -14.94 -6.25
N SER A 23 10.38 -13.90 -6.65
CA SER A 23 11.52 -13.40 -5.89
C SER A 23 10.96 -12.97 -4.54
N GLY A 24 11.77 -13.03 -3.47
CA GLY A 24 11.33 -12.54 -2.16
C GLY A 24 10.76 -11.11 -2.23
N ASP A 25 11.30 -10.33 -3.17
CA ASP A 25 10.92 -8.96 -3.47
C ASP A 25 9.48 -8.82 -4.03
N ASP A 26 9.00 -9.81 -4.80
CA ASP A 26 7.65 -9.78 -5.38
C ASP A 26 6.56 -10.01 -4.32
N ILE A 27 6.79 -10.97 -3.41
CA ILE A 27 5.87 -11.20 -2.27
C ILE A 27 5.87 -9.99 -1.36
N PHE A 28 7.05 -9.45 -1.09
CA PHE A 28 7.20 -8.28 -0.23
C PHE A 28 6.46 -7.06 -0.81
N THR A 29 6.62 -6.81 -2.11
CA THR A 29 5.93 -5.72 -2.81
C THR A 29 4.42 -5.94 -2.84
N ALA A 30 3.95 -7.16 -3.11
CA ALA A 30 2.52 -7.49 -3.10
C ALA A 30 1.89 -7.30 -1.71
N ALA A 31 2.59 -7.71 -0.65
CA ALA A 31 2.16 -7.54 0.73
C ALA A 31 2.09 -6.05 1.11
N LEU A 32 3.11 -5.27 0.77
CA LEU A 32 3.13 -3.83 1.03
C LEU A 32 2.04 -3.08 0.26
N ASN A 33 1.83 -3.41 -1.01
CA ASN A 33 0.76 -2.80 -1.82
C ASN A 33 -0.63 -3.05 -1.19
N THR A 34 -0.87 -4.28 -0.75
CA THR A 34 -2.11 -4.63 -0.01
C THR A 34 -2.22 -3.81 1.28
N PHE A 35 -1.12 -3.66 2.02
CA PHE A 35 -1.10 -2.87 3.25
C PHE A 35 -1.38 -1.38 3.01
N TYR A 36 -0.79 -0.79 1.96
CA TYR A 36 -1.03 0.60 1.59
C TYR A 36 -2.49 0.85 1.22
N PHE A 37 -3.12 -0.08 0.49
CA PHE A 37 -4.53 0.01 0.14
C PHE A 37 -5.44 0.00 1.38
N ILE A 38 -5.19 -0.91 2.31
CA ILE A 38 -5.94 -0.99 3.57
C ILE A 38 -5.71 0.28 4.41
N ALA A 39 -4.45 0.71 4.56
CA ALA A 39 -4.10 1.89 5.34
C ALA A 39 -4.75 3.18 4.78
N GLY A 40 -4.73 3.35 3.45
CA GLY A 40 -5.41 4.47 2.80
C GLY A 40 -6.92 4.46 3.02
N THR A 41 -7.54 3.28 2.88
CA THR A 41 -8.99 3.11 3.11
C THR A 41 -9.37 3.43 4.55
N VAL A 42 -8.62 2.90 5.52
CA VAL A 42 -8.85 3.17 6.95
C VAL A 42 -8.69 4.65 7.26
N ALA A 43 -7.68 5.31 6.72
CA ALA A 43 -7.47 6.74 6.94
C ALA A 43 -8.67 7.58 6.45
N VAL A 44 -9.23 7.26 5.28
CA VAL A 44 -10.44 7.92 4.77
C VAL A 44 -11.63 7.73 5.71
N ILE A 45 -11.85 6.50 6.20
CA ILE A 45 -12.93 6.20 7.15
C ILE A 45 -12.78 7.04 8.43
N VAL A 46 -11.57 7.11 8.99
CA VAL A 46 -11.33 7.87 10.23
C VAL A 46 -11.55 9.37 10.00
N ILE A 47 -11.14 9.92 8.85
CA ILE A 47 -11.40 11.32 8.50
C ILE A 47 -12.91 11.60 8.43
N ILE A 48 -13.69 10.70 7.82
CA ILE A 48 -15.15 10.84 7.76
C ILE A 48 -15.77 10.82 9.16
N VAL A 49 -15.42 9.83 9.99
CA VAL A 49 -15.94 9.70 11.36
C VAL A 49 -15.56 10.91 12.21
N ALA A 50 -14.33 11.39 12.08
CA ALA A 50 -13.86 12.58 12.78
C ALA A 50 -14.58 13.84 12.29
N GLY A 51 -14.85 13.96 10.99
CA GLY A 51 -15.64 15.05 10.41
C GLY A 51 -17.08 15.08 10.93
N ILE A 52 -17.75 13.92 10.99
CA ILE A 52 -19.09 13.81 11.57
C ILE A 52 -19.06 14.16 13.06
N THR A 53 -18.07 13.67 13.80
CA THR A 53 -17.90 13.98 15.22
C THR A 53 -17.69 15.48 15.42
N TYR A 54 -16.87 16.13 14.59
CA TYR A 54 -16.63 17.56 14.61
C TYR A 54 -17.93 18.35 14.36
N ALA A 55 -18.69 17.99 13.32
CA ALA A 55 -19.94 18.65 12.97
C ALA A 55 -21.03 18.46 14.04
N SER A 56 -21.13 17.26 14.62
CA SER A 56 -22.08 16.93 15.69
C SER A 56 -21.64 17.40 17.09
N SER A 57 -20.47 18.05 17.22
CA SER A 57 -19.94 18.44 18.53
C SER A 57 -20.76 19.54 19.22
N GLY A 58 -21.53 20.34 18.48
CA GLY A 58 -22.45 21.33 19.05
C GLY A 58 -21.80 22.40 19.93
N GLY A 59 -20.48 22.62 19.81
CA GLY A 59 -19.71 23.54 20.65
C GLY A 59 -19.06 22.93 21.88
N ASP A 60 -19.24 21.63 22.15
CA ASP A 60 -18.50 20.90 23.19
C ASP A 60 -17.00 20.85 22.82
N SER A 61 -16.19 21.58 23.59
CA SER A 61 -14.75 21.72 23.37
C SER A 61 -14.00 20.39 23.42
N SER A 62 -14.48 19.42 24.20
CA SER A 62 -13.88 18.10 24.31
C SER A 62 -14.08 17.30 23.02
N LYS A 63 -15.30 17.28 22.49
CA LYS A 63 -15.62 16.59 21.22
C LYS A 63 -14.93 17.24 20.03
N VAL A 64 -14.88 18.57 20.00
CA VAL A 64 -14.15 19.32 18.96
C VAL A 64 -12.66 18.97 18.99
N THR A 65 -12.04 18.96 20.17
CA THR A 65 -10.61 18.64 20.31
C THR A 65 -10.32 17.20 19.92
N LYS A 66 -11.17 16.25 20.35
CA LYS A 66 -11.05 14.85 19.98
C LYS A 66 -11.13 14.65 18.46
N ALA A 67 -12.10 15.28 17.81
CA ALA A 67 -12.26 15.20 16.36
C ALA A 67 -11.05 15.79 15.61
N LYS A 68 -10.54 16.95 16.06
CA LYS A 68 -9.32 17.56 15.51
C LYS A 68 -8.11 16.64 15.63
N ASN A 69 -7.92 16.01 16.79
CA ASN A 69 -6.82 15.08 17.01
C ASN A 69 -6.94 13.83 16.11
N GLN A 70 -8.15 13.31 15.93
CA GLN A 70 -8.39 12.18 15.02
C GLN A 70 -8.06 12.55 13.56
N ILE A 71 -8.47 13.73 13.10
CA ILE A 71 -8.10 14.23 11.76
C ILE A 71 -6.58 14.36 11.66
N LEU A 72 -5.94 14.97 12.65
CA LEU A 72 -4.48 15.17 12.66
C LEU A 72 -3.73 13.84 12.55
N TYR A 73 -4.09 12.84 13.38
CA TYR A 73 -3.47 11.52 13.33
C TYR A 73 -3.71 10.80 12.01
N SER A 74 -4.90 10.96 11.41
CA SER A 74 -5.20 10.36 10.11
C SER A 74 -4.36 10.97 8.99
N VAL A 75 -4.18 12.30 9.00
CA VAL A 75 -3.34 13.00 8.03
C VAL A 75 -1.88 12.59 8.18
N ILE A 76 -1.36 12.53 9.41
CA ILE A 76 0.01 12.05 9.68
C ILE A 76 0.18 10.60 9.18
N GLY A 77 -0.82 9.73 9.43
CA GLY A 77 -0.82 8.35 8.93
C GLY A 77 -0.74 8.27 7.41
N LEU A 78 -1.50 9.09 6.68
CA LEU A 78 -1.43 9.16 5.22
C LEU A 78 -0.05 9.60 4.73
N VAL A 79 0.54 10.62 5.36
CA VAL A 79 1.89 11.08 5.03
C VAL A 79 2.91 9.95 5.25
N LEU A 80 2.79 9.19 6.34
CA LEU A 80 3.66 8.05 6.60
C LEU A 80 3.52 6.95 5.55
N VAL A 81 2.31 6.66 5.08
CA VAL A 81 2.08 5.69 4.01
C VAL A 81 2.77 6.12 2.71
N PHE A 82 2.67 7.39 2.33
CA PHE A 82 3.35 7.91 1.14
C PHE A 82 4.88 7.89 1.27
N SER A 83 5.41 8.24 2.45
CA SER A 83 6.83 8.13 2.73
C SER A 83 7.32 6.68 2.67
N ALA A 84 6.54 5.74 3.24
CA ALA A 84 6.87 4.31 3.18
C ALA A 84 6.91 3.81 1.74
N PHE A 85 5.95 4.21 0.89
CA PHE A 85 5.97 3.88 -0.53
C PHE A 85 7.25 4.37 -1.20
N ALA A 86 7.64 5.64 -1.00
CA ALA A 86 8.86 6.19 -1.59
C ALA A 86 10.12 5.42 -1.14
N ILE A 87 10.21 5.08 0.16
CA ILE A 87 11.33 4.31 0.71
C ILE A 87 11.37 2.90 0.13
N THR A 88 10.24 2.22 0.02
CA THR A 88 10.18 0.87 -0.56
C THR A 88 10.67 0.85 -2.00
N ASN A 89 10.24 1.81 -2.83
CA ASN A 89 10.72 1.93 -4.20
C ASN A 89 12.24 2.21 -4.28
N PHE A 90 12.78 2.97 -3.32
CA PHE A 90 14.22 3.21 -3.19
C PHE A 90 14.99 1.94 -2.82
N VAL A 91 14.48 1.14 -1.88
CA VAL A 91 15.13 -0.09 -1.43
C VAL A 91 15.12 -1.17 -2.52
N ILE A 92 14.03 -1.28 -3.28
CA ILE A 92 13.91 -2.25 -4.39
C ILE A 92 14.77 -1.83 -5.60
N GLY A 93 15.36 -0.63 -5.57
CA GLY A 93 16.22 -0.15 -6.66
C GLY A 93 15.44 0.22 -7.92
N SER A 94 14.16 0.60 -7.79
CA SER A 94 13.30 1.00 -8.91
C SER A 94 13.49 2.46 -9.34
N PHE A 95 14.62 3.09 -8.98
CA PHE A 95 14.99 4.45 -9.37
C PHE A 95 16.21 4.45 -10.30
#